data_AF-N9ESF4-F1
#
_entry.id   AF-N9ESF4-F1
#
_cell.length_a   1.000
_cell.length_b   1.000
_cell.length_c   1.000
_cell.angle_alpha   90.00
_cell.angle_beta   90.00
_cell.angle_gamma   90.00
#
_symmetry.space_group_name_H-M   'P 1'
#
loop_
_entity.id
_entity.type
_entity.pdbx_description
1 polymer ?
#
loop_
_entity_poly.entity_id
_entity_poly.type
_entity_poly.pdbx_seq_one_letter_code
_entity_poly.pdbx_strand_id
1 'polypeptide(L)'
;MTEQTFKIKPIDVPGDLDSYWFHPDIAKHDTITDGAEHYTNEQWLQLKKNLGIEIIYDHWDYQDIPEIPSDDSADWSNWKPVPPEEGLFLIAAYDTEDGPVLWWAKEKEEG
;
A
#
# COMPACT_ATOMS: atom_id res chain seq x y z
N MET A 1 20.58 -10.92 21.35
CA MET A 1 20.39 -9.56 20.79
C MET A 1 18.97 -9.57 20.28
N THR A 2 18.06 -8.80 20.89
CA THR A 2 16.68 -8.74 20.40
C THR A 2 16.71 -8.01 19.07
N GLU A 3 16.58 -8.75 17.97
CA GLU A 3 16.26 -8.20 16.66
C GLU A 3 14.97 -7.39 16.82
N GLN A 4 15.11 -6.09 17.04
CA GLN A 4 13.99 -5.17 17.10
C GLN A 4 13.56 -4.98 15.65
N THR A 5 12.73 -5.89 15.15
CA THR A 5 12.06 -5.77 13.86
C THR A 5 11.27 -4.47 13.91
N PHE A 6 11.64 -3.49 13.07
CA PHE A 6 10.88 -2.26 12.97
C PHE A 6 9.45 -2.62 12.56
N LYS A 7 8.46 -2.08 13.28
CA LYS A 7 7.04 -2.30 12.98
C LYS A 7 6.48 -0.99 12.48
N ILE A 8 6.14 -0.97 11.19
CA ILE A 8 5.41 0.14 10.60
C ILE A 8 4.06 0.29 11.32
N LYS A 9 3.63 1.54 11.51
CA LYS A 9 2.36 1.83 12.18
C LYS A 9 1.36 2.34 11.15
N PRO A 10 0.06 2.05 11.33
CA PRO A 10 -0.97 2.68 10.52
C PRO A 10 -0.89 4.20 10.68
N ILE A 11 -0.99 4.90 9.55
CA ILE A 11 -1.14 6.35 9.52
C ILE A 11 -2.49 6.73 8.94
N ASP A 12 -2.95 7.91 9.31
CA ASP A 12 -4.14 8.50 8.72
C ASP A 12 -3.84 8.82 7.25
N VAL A 13 -4.58 8.16 6.35
CA VAL A 13 -4.47 8.41 4.92
C VAL A 13 -5.07 9.80 4.64
N PRO A 14 -4.38 10.67 3.89
CA PRO A 14 -4.91 11.98 3.55
C PRO A 14 -6.30 11.88 2.92
N GLY A 15 -7.17 12.84 3.23
CA GLY A 15 -8.53 12.87 2.69
C GLY A 15 -8.59 13.06 1.18
N ASP A 16 -7.69 13.89 0.65
CA ASP A 16 -7.29 13.93 -0.76
C ASP A 16 -6.27 12.80 -0.95
N LEU A 17 -6.77 11.58 -1.08
CA LEU A 17 -5.91 10.49 -1.53
C LEU A 17 -5.72 10.67 -3.03
N ASP A 18 -4.55 11.14 -3.45
CA ASP A 18 -4.21 11.10 -4.87
C ASP A 18 -4.05 9.64 -5.32
N SER A 19 -4.26 9.37 -6.61
CA SER A 19 -4.04 8.07 -7.25
C SER A 19 -2.58 7.60 -7.29
N TYR A 20 -1.71 8.21 -6.48
CA TYR A 20 -0.33 7.82 -6.28
C TYR A 20 0.12 8.19 -4.87
N TRP A 21 -0.13 7.28 -3.93
CA TRP A 21 0.21 7.47 -2.53
C TRP A 21 0.95 6.26 -1.96
N PHE A 22 2.01 6.54 -1.20
CA PHE A 22 2.82 5.52 -0.55
C PHE A 22 3.12 5.96 0.88
N HIS A 23 3.18 4.98 1.77
CA HIS A 23 3.51 5.21 3.17
C HIS A 23 4.94 5.77 3.28
N PRO A 24 5.17 6.85 4.04
CA PRO A 24 6.49 7.47 4.17
C PRO A 24 7.52 6.51 4.78
N ASP A 25 7.11 5.57 5.63
CA ASP A 25 8.01 4.53 6.14
C ASP A 25 8.34 3.45 5.10
N ILE A 26 7.47 3.14 4.12
CA ILE A 26 7.89 2.30 2.98
C ILE A 26 9.05 2.98 2.29
N ALA A 27 8.92 4.26 1.92
CA ALA A 27 9.98 5.00 1.24
C ALA A 27 11.31 5.04 2.04
N LYS A 28 11.27 5.00 3.39
CA LYS A 28 12.47 4.94 4.23
C LYS A 28 13.11 3.56 4.32
N HIS A 29 12.28 2.52 4.32
CA HIS A 29 12.71 1.12 4.40
C HIS A 29 12.79 0.46 3.02
N ASP A 30 12.59 1.26 1.99
CA ASP A 30 12.51 0.80 0.62
C ASP A 30 13.85 0.20 0.20
N THR A 31 13.76 -0.92 -0.51
CA THR A 31 14.93 -1.66 -0.98
C THR A 31 15.00 -1.68 -2.49
N ILE A 32 14.03 -1.06 -3.19
CA ILE A 32 14.06 -0.91 -4.63
C ILE A 32 15.22 0.00 -5.02
N THR A 33 15.87 -0.34 -6.11
CA THR A 33 16.97 0.46 -6.65
C THR A 33 16.38 1.60 -7.46
N ASP A 34 16.98 2.79 -7.39
CA ASP A 34 16.63 3.92 -8.26
C ASP A 34 16.60 3.48 -9.74
N GLY A 35 15.45 3.66 -10.39
CA GLY A 35 15.19 3.25 -11.77
C GLY A 35 14.65 1.83 -11.97
N ALA A 36 14.37 1.06 -10.91
CA ALA A 36 13.66 -0.21 -11.04
C ALA A 36 12.14 0.00 -10.99
N GLU A 37 11.43 -0.56 -11.97
CA GLU A 37 9.96 -0.46 -12.09
C GLU A 37 9.24 -1.42 -11.13
N HIS A 38 9.92 -2.49 -10.67
CA HIS A 38 9.34 -3.55 -9.86
C HIS A 38 10.32 -4.06 -8.80
N TYR A 39 9.81 -4.42 -7.62
CA TYR A 39 10.60 -5.13 -6.61
C TYR A 39 10.93 -6.54 -7.08
N THR A 40 12.18 -6.96 -6.90
CA THR A 40 12.53 -8.38 -6.97
C THR A 40 11.91 -9.14 -5.80
N ASN A 41 11.76 -10.47 -5.93
CA ASN A 41 11.20 -11.29 -4.85
C ASN A 41 11.97 -11.14 -3.53
N GLU A 42 13.29 -11.02 -3.62
CA GLU A 42 14.18 -10.81 -2.48
C GLU A 42 13.98 -9.43 -1.84
N GLN A 43 13.92 -8.37 -2.64
CA GLN A 43 13.63 -7.01 -2.16
C GLN A 43 12.26 -6.93 -1.50
N TRP A 44 11.24 -7.55 -2.11
CA TRP A 44 9.90 -7.61 -1.57
C TRP A 44 9.85 -8.32 -0.22
N LEU A 45 10.56 -9.44 -0.09
CA LEU A 45 10.64 -10.19 1.16
C LEU A 45 11.42 -9.41 2.24
N GLN A 46 12.50 -8.72 1.84
CA GLN A 46 13.27 -7.85 2.71
C GLN A 46 12.45 -6.66 3.20
N LEU A 47 11.69 -6.00 2.32
CA LEU A 47 10.79 -4.90 2.68
C LEU A 47 9.79 -5.34 3.75
N LYS A 48 9.08 -6.46 3.51
CA LYS A 48 8.16 -7.06 4.49
C LYS A 48 8.82 -7.35 5.83
N LYS A 49 10.04 -7.89 5.81
CA LYS A 49 10.82 -8.19 7.01
C LYS A 49 11.27 -6.92 7.73
N ASN A 50 11.77 -5.93 7.01
CA ASN A 50 12.23 -4.64 7.54
C ASN A 50 11.08 -3.88 8.20
N LEU A 51 9.89 -3.96 7.61
CA LEU A 51 8.69 -3.32 8.11
C LEU A 51 7.92 -4.15 9.14
N GLY A 52 8.29 -5.42 9.34
CA GLY A 52 7.66 -6.32 10.30
C GLY A 52 6.21 -6.67 9.97
N ILE A 53 5.84 -6.65 8.69
CA ILE A 53 4.46 -6.80 8.22
C ILE A 53 4.34 -7.84 7.10
N GLU A 54 3.11 -8.26 6.86
CA GLU A 54 2.70 -8.92 5.63
C GLU A 54 2.02 -7.89 4.72
N ILE A 55 2.29 -7.96 3.41
CA ILE A 55 1.67 -7.08 2.42
C ILE A 55 0.70 -7.89 1.58
N ILE A 56 -0.54 -7.42 1.51
CA ILE A 56 -1.65 -7.98 0.76
C ILE A 56 -1.96 -7.05 -0.41
N TYR A 57 -2.09 -7.63 -1.60
CA TYR A 57 -2.47 -6.90 -2.80
C TYR A 57 -3.97 -6.98 -2.98
N ASP A 58 -4.56 -5.84 -3.28
CA ASP A 58 -5.99 -5.70 -3.50
C ASP A 58 -6.17 -4.85 -4.75
N HIS A 59 -6.87 -5.38 -5.75
CA HIS A 59 -7.16 -4.68 -6.99
C HIS A 59 -8.66 -4.45 -7.04
N TRP A 60 -9.03 -3.28 -7.52
CA TRP A 60 -10.42 -2.90 -7.73
C TRP A 60 -10.63 -2.57 -9.19
N ASP A 61 -11.86 -2.71 -9.65
CA ASP A 61 -12.27 -2.29 -10.98
C ASP A 61 -12.99 -0.94 -10.88
N TYR A 62 -12.75 -0.02 -11.82
CA TYR A 62 -13.45 1.27 -11.85
C TYR A 62 -14.97 1.13 -11.93
N GLN A 63 -15.48 0.04 -12.49
CA GLN A 63 -16.90 -0.25 -12.53
C GLN A 63 -17.49 -0.54 -11.15
N ASP A 64 -16.68 -1.02 -10.21
CA ASP A 64 -17.09 -1.27 -8.82
C ASP A 64 -17.01 -0.01 -7.95
N ILE A 65 -16.31 1.02 -8.43
CA ILE A 65 -16.09 2.28 -7.71
C ILE A 65 -16.80 3.44 -8.43
N PRO A 66 -18.12 3.63 -8.23
CA PRO A 66 -18.87 4.72 -8.84
C PRO A 66 -18.48 6.11 -8.29
N GLU A 67 -17.72 6.15 -7.20
CA GLU A 67 -17.20 7.37 -6.58
C GLU A 67 -16.05 7.99 -7.37
N ILE A 68 -15.25 7.16 -8.07
CA ILE A 68 -14.19 7.64 -8.95
C ILE A 68 -14.82 8.04 -10.28
N PRO A 69 -14.60 9.28 -10.76
CA PRO A 69 -15.12 9.71 -12.03
C PRO A 69 -14.41 8.97 -13.17
N SER A 70 -15.19 8.35 -14.07
CA SER A 70 -14.63 7.66 -15.25
C SER A 70 -13.91 8.58 -16.24
N ASP A 71 -14.09 9.91 -16.11
CA ASP A 71 -13.37 10.92 -16.91
C ASP A 71 -12.00 11.27 -16.29
N ASP A 72 -11.84 11.07 -14.98
CA ASP A 72 -10.62 11.33 -14.22
C ASP A 72 -10.40 10.22 -13.18
N SER A 73 -9.91 9.06 -13.66
CA SER A 73 -9.61 7.89 -12.83
C SER A 73 -8.57 8.13 -11.73
N ALA A 74 -7.91 9.30 -11.76
CA ALA A 74 -6.93 9.73 -10.78
C ALA A 74 -7.56 10.47 -9.58
N ASP A 75 -8.77 11.00 -9.71
CA ASP A 75 -9.48 11.70 -8.64
C ASP A 75 -10.12 10.69 -7.68
N TRP A 76 -9.42 10.38 -6.59
CA TRP A 76 -9.99 9.58 -5.50
C TRP A 76 -10.47 10.45 -4.34
N SER A 77 -10.63 11.76 -4.53
CA SER A 77 -11.15 12.68 -3.52
C SER A 77 -12.50 12.26 -2.93
N ASN A 78 -13.31 11.56 -3.74
CA ASN A 78 -14.63 11.05 -3.36
C ASN A 78 -14.64 9.59 -2.92
N TRP A 79 -13.56 8.83 -3.16
CA TRP A 79 -13.48 7.41 -2.84
C TRP A 79 -12.41 7.13 -1.80
N LYS A 80 -12.72 6.33 -0.78
CA LYS A 80 -11.73 5.91 0.21
C LYS A 80 -11.60 4.39 0.23
N PRO A 81 -10.39 3.86 0.02
CA PRO A 81 -10.16 2.42 0.10
C PRO A 81 -10.42 1.93 1.53
N VAL A 82 -11.13 0.81 1.64
CA VAL A 82 -11.44 0.15 2.92
C VAL A 82 -10.63 -1.13 3.03
N PRO A 83 -9.97 -1.40 4.17
CA PRO A 83 -9.20 -2.62 4.33
C PRO A 83 -10.11 -3.85 4.21
N PRO A 84 -9.67 -4.91 3.50
CA PRO A 84 -10.47 -6.12 3.35
C PRO A 84 -10.59 -6.94 4.64
N GLU A 85 -9.71 -6.71 5.62
CA GLU A 85 -9.68 -7.40 6.92
C GLU A 85 -9.36 -6.42 8.06
N GLU A 86 -9.90 -6.71 9.25
CA GLU A 86 -9.65 -5.91 10.45
C GLU A 86 -8.17 -5.99 10.87
N GLY A 87 -7.55 -4.83 11.13
CA GLY A 87 -6.12 -4.73 11.46
C GLY A 87 -5.20 -4.50 10.27
N LEU A 88 -5.73 -4.51 9.04
CA LEU A 88 -5.00 -4.04 7.87
C LEU A 88 -5.02 -2.52 7.77
N PHE A 89 -3.93 -1.95 7.28
CA PHE A 89 -3.83 -0.53 6.98
C PHE A 89 -3.18 -0.27 5.64
N LEU A 90 -3.61 0.81 5.00
CA LEU A 90 -3.14 1.16 3.66
C LEU A 90 -1.68 1.60 3.74
N ILE A 91 -0.86 1.02 2.87
CA ILE A 91 0.56 1.38 2.78
C ILE A 91 1.00 1.82 1.39
N ALA A 92 0.27 1.44 0.35
CA ALA A 92 0.43 2.01 -0.98
C ALA A 92 -0.90 1.97 -1.70
N ALA A 93 -1.13 2.93 -2.57
CA ALA A 93 -2.35 3.09 -3.30
C ALA A 93 -2.01 3.80 -4.61
N TYR A 94 -2.22 3.14 -5.75
CA TYR A 94 -1.92 3.75 -7.04
C TYR A 94 -2.89 3.30 -8.13
N ASP A 95 -3.17 4.20 -9.06
CA ASP A 95 -3.95 3.95 -10.26
C ASP A 95 -3.17 3.06 -11.24
N THR A 96 -3.91 2.17 -11.92
CA THR A 96 -3.42 1.40 -13.06
C THR A 96 -4.48 1.36 -14.16
N GLU A 97 -4.08 0.93 -15.36
CA GLU A 97 -4.99 0.83 -16.52
C GLU A 97 -6.21 -0.06 -16.27
N ASP A 98 -6.10 -1.05 -15.38
CA ASP A 98 -7.16 -2.00 -15.05
C ASP A 98 -8.03 -1.53 -13.86
N GLY A 99 -7.56 -0.51 -13.13
CA GLY A 99 -8.19 -0.05 -11.90
C GLY A 99 -7.21 0.30 -10.79
N PRO A 100 -7.70 0.81 -9.66
CA PRO A 100 -6.85 1.17 -8.54
C PRO A 100 -6.30 -0.08 -7.85
N VAL A 101 -4.99 -0.05 -7.60
CA VAL A 101 -4.26 -1.10 -6.89
C VAL A 101 -3.86 -0.58 -5.51
N LEU A 102 -4.24 -1.34 -4.49
CA LEU A 102 -4.03 -1.02 -3.09
C LEU A 102 -3.16 -2.09 -2.46
N TRP A 103 -2.19 -1.65 -1.65
CA TRP A 103 -1.38 -2.51 -0.83
C TRP A 103 -1.75 -2.31 0.63
N TRP A 104 -2.15 -3.39 1.26
CA TRP A 104 -2.53 -3.43 2.66
C TRP A 104 -1.45 -4.11 3.48
N ALA A 105 -1.06 -3.49 4.58
CA ALA A 105 -0.12 -4.06 5.54
C ALA A 105 -0.85 -4.68 6.72
N LYS A 106 -0.43 -5.89 7.10
CA LYS A 106 -0.84 -6.58 8.32
C LYS A 106 0.34 -6.69 9.27
N GLU A 107 0.15 -6.36 10.54
CA GLU A 107 1.15 -6.69 11.55
C GLU A 107 1.38 -8.20 11.57
N LYS A 108 2.65 -8.60 11.43
CA LYS A 108 3.00 -10.00 11.56
C LYS A 108 2.96 -10.35 13.04
N GLU A 109 1.90 -11.02 13.49
CA GLU A 109 1.88 -11.64 14.82
C GLU A 109 3.04 -12.63 14.90
N GLU A 110 4.06 -12.28 15.69
CA GLU A 110 5.10 -13.20 16.11
C GLU A 110 4.46 -14.20 17.08
N GLY A 111 3.90 -15.28 16.53
CA GLY A 111 3.44 -16.45 17.27
C GLY A 111 4.57 -17.37 17.72
#